data_AF-A0A953CTT5-F1
#
_entry.id   AF-A0A953CTT5-F1
#
_cell.length_a   1.000
_cell.length_b   1.000
_cell.length_c   1.000
_cell.angle_alpha   90.00
_cell.angle_beta   90.00
_cell.angle_gamma   90.00
#
_symmetry.space_group_name_H-M   'P 1'
#
loop_
_entity.id
_entity.type
_entity.pdbx_description
1 polymer ?
#
loop_
_entity_poly.entity_id
_entity_poly.type
_entity_poly.pdbx_seq_one_letter_code
_entity_poly.pdbx_strand_id
1 'polypeptide(L)'
;MNESDRSQLNFVEKVRRTFVFLGDLGFSEIEASPTLVRYHKGNVEVDIYHGRQSHEIGAGVTAFGTRYTITEIIRANDPEVEKYFRYPMTATPEGVGAGLEELSTLMKRYGRASLDGDPQYYLMLKHQRESWSKEYSLEVLARQLRPQADKAFRQKDYAKAVELYSQFRECLSPAEIKKLSIAVERCKG
;
A
#
# COMPACT_ATOMS: atom_id res chain seq x y z
N MET A 1 0.93 -21.95 -27.04
CA MET A 1 0.93 -22.34 -25.61
C MET A 1 -0.09 -21.44 -24.92
N ASN A 2 -1.05 -22.02 -24.20
CA ASN A 2 -2.22 -21.30 -23.69
C ASN A 2 -1.85 -20.63 -22.35
N GLU A 3 -1.85 -19.30 -22.28
CA GLU A 3 -1.51 -18.49 -21.09
C GLU A 3 -2.50 -18.65 -19.91
N SER A 4 -3.55 -19.47 -20.05
CA SER A 4 -4.72 -19.48 -19.15
C SER A 4 -4.83 -20.65 -18.17
N ASP A 5 -3.98 -21.69 -18.23
CA ASP A 5 -4.11 -22.82 -17.30
C ASP A 5 -3.30 -22.61 -16.01
N ARG A 6 -3.84 -21.80 -15.11
CA ARG A 6 -3.25 -21.51 -13.79
C ARG A 6 -3.38 -22.68 -12.81
N SER A 7 -4.06 -23.76 -13.18
CA SER A 7 -4.18 -24.95 -12.33
C SER A 7 -2.82 -25.53 -11.95
N GLN A 8 -1.85 -25.45 -12.86
CA GLN A 8 -0.49 -25.96 -12.68
C GLN A 8 0.29 -25.28 -11.53
N LEU A 9 -0.15 -24.11 -11.07
CA LEU A 9 0.48 -23.42 -9.95
C LEU A 9 0.10 -24.01 -8.59
N ASN A 10 -0.93 -24.87 -8.53
CA ASN A 10 -1.48 -25.45 -7.29
C ASN A 10 -1.74 -24.40 -6.21
N PHE A 11 -2.19 -23.20 -6.64
CA PHE A 11 -2.33 -22.04 -5.77
C PHE A 11 -3.23 -22.31 -4.57
N VAL A 12 -4.42 -22.88 -4.79
CA VAL A 12 -5.40 -23.17 -3.73
C VAL A 12 -4.81 -24.09 -2.66
N GLU A 13 -4.16 -25.19 -3.06
CA GLU A 13 -3.55 -26.13 -2.13
C GLU A 13 -2.41 -25.48 -1.33
N LYS A 14 -1.58 -24.68 -1.99
CA LYS A 14 -0.50 -23.92 -1.32
C LYS A 14 -1.08 -22.93 -0.32
N VAL A 15 -2.13 -22.18 -0.68
CA VAL A 15 -2.80 -21.24 0.24
C VAL A 15 -3.35 -21.99 1.46
N ARG A 16 -4.11 -23.07 1.26
CA ARG A 16 -4.69 -23.86 2.37
C ARG A 16 -3.63 -24.35 3.36
N ARG A 17 -2.48 -24.81 2.85
CA ARG A 17 -1.35 -25.25 3.70
C ARG A 17 -0.70 -24.07 4.43
N THR A 18 -0.38 -23.01 3.71
CA THR A 18 0.40 -21.88 4.22
C THR A 18 -0.40 -20.95 5.15
N PHE A 19 -1.73 -20.89 4.95
CA PHE A 19 -2.68 -20.09 5.72
C PHE A 19 -3.56 -20.93 6.66
N VAL A 20 -3.14 -22.15 7.01
CA VAL A 20 -3.85 -23.01 7.98
C VAL A 20 -4.16 -22.30 9.31
N PHE A 21 -3.29 -21.36 9.71
CA PHE A 21 -3.48 -20.54 10.91
C PHE A 21 -4.76 -19.69 10.90
N LEU A 22 -5.33 -19.39 9.74
CA LEU A 22 -6.63 -18.71 9.67
C LEU A 22 -7.74 -19.61 10.25
N GLY A 23 -7.67 -20.92 9.99
CA GLY A 23 -8.57 -21.91 10.61
C GLY A 23 -8.42 -21.94 12.13
N ASP A 24 -7.18 -21.91 12.64
CA ASP A 24 -6.90 -21.84 14.08
C ASP A 24 -7.46 -20.55 14.73
N LEU A 25 -7.62 -19.49 13.93
CA LEU A 25 -8.23 -18.22 14.35
C LEU A 25 -9.75 -18.17 14.17
N GLY A 26 -10.38 -19.27 13.74
CA GLY A 26 -11.82 -19.42 13.56
C GLY A 26 -12.36 -18.98 12.19
N PHE A 27 -11.50 -18.77 11.20
CA PHE A 27 -11.94 -18.49 9.83
C PHE A 27 -12.33 -19.77 9.09
N SER A 28 -13.36 -19.67 8.26
CA SER A 28 -13.78 -20.73 7.32
C SER A 28 -13.55 -20.28 5.88
N GLU A 29 -13.09 -21.18 5.02
CA GLU A 29 -12.99 -20.92 3.57
C GLU A 29 -14.41 -20.75 2.99
N ILE A 30 -14.61 -19.68 2.22
CA ILE A 30 -15.89 -19.36 1.57
C ILE A 30 -15.79 -19.33 0.05
N GLU A 31 -14.58 -19.23 -0.50
CA GLU A 31 -14.35 -19.26 -1.94
C GLU A 31 -12.95 -19.80 -2.23
N ALA A 32 -12.84 -20.63 -3.25
CA ALA A 32 -11.56 -21.04 -3.82
C ALA A 32 -11.67 -21.11 -5.35
N SER A 33 -10.74 -20.44 -6.01
CA SER A 33 -10.52 -20.49 -7.45
C SER A 33 -9.01 -20.57 -7.73
N PRO A 34 -8.58 -20.88 -8.97
CA PRO A 34 -7.16 -21.05 -9.29
C PRO A 34 -6.24 -19.86 -8.95
N THR A 35 -6.79 -18.69 -8.65
CA THR A 35 -6.04 -17.45 -8.37
C THR A 35 -6.54 -16.67 -7.16
N LEU A 36 -7.50 -17.22 -6.40
CA LEU A 36 -8.10 -16.54 -5.25
C LEU A 36 -8.62 -17.56 -4.24
N VAL A 37 -8.31 -17.34 -2.97
CA VAL A 37 -8.96 -18.03 -1.86
C VAL A 37 -9.46 -16.98 -0.88
N ARG A 38 -10.72 -17.11 -0.44
CA ARG A 38 -11.33 -16.23 0.56
C ARG A 38 -11.73 -17.00 1.80
N TYR A 39 -11.52 -16.36 2.93
CA TYR A 39 -11.86 -16.85 4.25
C TYR A 39 -12.76 -15.84 4.96
N HIS A 40 -13.62 -16.31 5.85
CA HIS A 40 -14.56 -15.47 6.59
C HIS A 40 -14.64 -15.86 8.07
N LYS A 41 -14.75 -14.85 8.94
CA LYS A 41 -15.04 -14.96 10.37
C LYS A 41 -15.82 -13.73 10.85
N GLY A 42 -17.08 -13.91 11.23
CA GLY A 42 -17.90 -12.83 11.78
C GLY A 42 -18.09 -11.68 10.77
N ASN A 43 -17.48 -10.52 11.02
CA ASN A 43 -17.50 -9.36 10.12
C ASN A 43 -16.17 -9.16 9.37
N VAL A 44 -15.28 -10.15 9.40
CA VAL A 44 -13.93 -10.09 8.82
C VAL A 44 -13.82 -11.11 7.70
N GLU A 45 -13.38 -10.65 6.54
CA GLU A 45 -12.99 -11.50 5.42
C GLU A 45 -11.50 -11.33 5.12
N VAL A 46 -10.84 -12.42 4.74
CA VAL A 46 -9.45 -12.41 4.29
C VAL A 46 -9.43 -12.96 2.87
N ASP A 47 -8.82 -12.23 1.95
CA ASP A 47 -8.57 -12.72 0.60
C ASP A 47 -7.07 -12.89 0.36
N ILE A 48 -6.70 -14.00 -0.28
CA ILE A 48 -5.34 -14.27 -0.77
C ILE A 48 -5.45 -14.49 -2.27
N TYR A 49 -4.69 -13.72 -3.06
CA TYR A 49 -4.82 -13.71 -4.50
C TYR A 49 -3.48 -13.86 -5.22
N HIS A 50 -3.55 -14.38 -6.44
CA HIS A 50 -2.48 -14.34 -7.45
C HIS A 50 -2.97 -13.54 -8.66
N GLY A 51 -2.42 -12.35 -8.86
CA GLY A 51 -2.84 -11.39 -9.88
C GLY A 51 -2.79 -12.01 -11.27
N ARG A 52 -3.94 -12.04 -11.96
CA ARG A 52 -4.07 -12.72 -13.27
C ARG A 52 -3.14 -12.14 -14.34
N GLN A 53 -2.90 -10.83 -14.28
CA GLN A 53 -2.01 -10.12 -15.23
C GLN A 53 -0.65 -9.78 -14.61
N SER A 54 -0.64 -9.31 -13.36
CA SER A 54 0.59 -8.88 -12.68
C SER A 54 1.42 -10.02 -12.13
N HIS A 55 0.85 -11.22 -11.99
CA HIS A 55 1.45 -12.35 -11.27
C HIS A 55 1.79 -12.03 -9.81
N GLU A 56 1.21 -10.97 -9.27
CA GLU A 56 1.42 -10.49 -7.91
C GLU A 56 0.72 -11.41 -6.90
N ILE A 57 1.42 -11.79 -5.85
CA ILE A 57 0.84 -12.55 -4.74
C ILE A 57 0.56 -11.58 -3.61
N GLY A 58 -0.71 -11.40 -3.27
CA GLY A 58 -1.13 -10.45 -2.25
C GLY A 58 -2.24 -10.98 -1.36
N ALA A 59 -2.46 -10.25 -0.27
CA ALA A 59 -3.58 -10.50 0.63
C ALA A 59 -4.21 -9.19 1.09
N GLY A 60 -5.46 -9.28 1.52
CA GLY A 60 -6.17 -8.19 2.16
C GLY A 60 -7.14 -8.69 3.21
N VAL A 61 -7.59 -7.75 4.02
CA VAL A 61 -8.60 -7.98 5.05
C VAL A 61 -9.73 -6.97 4.86
N THR A 62 -10.94 -7.47 4.68
CA THR A 62 -12.15 -6.67 4.61
C THR A 62 -12.87 -6.72 5.95
N ALA A 63 -13.18 -5.55 6.50
CA ALA A 63 -14.08 -5.43 7.64
C ALA A 63 -14.90 -4.14 7.51
N PHE A 64 -16.13 -4.17 8.01
CA PHE A 64 -17.03 -3.01 7.99
C PHE A 64 -17.19 -2.39 6.57
N GLY A 65 -17.27 -3.25 5.56
CA GLY A 65 -17.41 -2.85 4.14
C GLY A 65 -16.16 -2.24 3.50
N THR A 66 -15.02 -2.22 4.21
CA THR A 66 -13.78 -1.63 3.71
C THR A 66 -12.68 -2.68 3.65
N ARG A 67 -12.06 -2.83 2.48
CA ARG A 67 -10.89 -3.69 2.28
C ARG A 67 -9.60 -2.93 2.57
N TYR A 68 -8.69 -3.55 3.30
CA TYR A 68 -7.34 -3.06 3.59
C TYR A 68 -6.31 -4.07 3.07
N THR A 69 -5.35 -3.59 2.29
CA THR A 69 -4.26 -4.43 1.78
C THR A 69 -3.27 -4.81 2.88
N ILE A 70 -2.51 -5.88 2.67
CA ILE A 70 -1.42 -6.23 3.59
C ILE A 70 -0.39 -5.09 3.71
N THR A 71 -0.12 -4.33 2.64
CA THR A 71 0.76 -3.15 2.70
C THR A 71 0.23 -2.09 3.63
N GLU A 72 -1.07 -1.79 3.59
CA GLU A 72 -1.67 -0.82 4.52
C GLU A 72 -1.59 -1.31 5.97
N ILE A 73 -1.81 -2.61 6.19
CA ILE A 73 -1.67 -3.23 7.51
C ILE A 73 -0.20 -3.16 7.99
N ILE A 74 0.78 -3.44 7.13
CA ILE A 74 2.20 -3.28 7.46
C ILE A 74 2.50 -1.82 7.78
N ARG A 75 2.11 -0.87 6.92
CA ARG A 75 2.36 0.56 7.11
C ARG A 75 1.81 1.08 8.44
N ALA A 76 0.66 0.56 8.86
CA ALA A 76 0.02 0.95 10.11
C ALA A 76 0.79 0.49 11.36
N ASN A 77 1.46 -0.66 11.29
CA ASN A 77 2.18 -1.27 12.41
C ASN A 77 3.68 -0.98 12.40
N ASP A 78 4.28 -0.88 11.20
CA ASP A 78 5.71 -0.69 10.99
C ASP A 78 5.94 0.06 9.65
N PRO A 79 5.91 1.40 9.66
CA PRO A 79 6.15 2.22 8.47
C PRO A 79 7.54 2.02 7.84
N GLU A 80 8.55 1.61 8.61
CA GLU A 80 9.89 1.41 8.06
C GLU A 80 9.96 0.12 7.24
N VAL A 81 9.28 -0.94 7.69
CA VAL A 81 9.18 -2.18 6.91
C VAL A 81 8.39 -1.97 5.62
N GLU A 82 7.33 -1.15 5.64
CA GLU A 82 6.55 -0.88 4.43
C GLU A 82 7.38 -0.27 3.29
N LYS A 83 8.31 0.64 3.59
CA LYS A 83 9.16 1.29 2.57
C LYS A 83 9.91 0.29 1.69
N TYR A 84 10.30 -0.83 2.29
CA TYR A 84 11.06 -1.90 1.63
C TYR A 84 10.18 -3.06 1.15
N PHE A 85 8.91 -3.11 1.57
CA PHE A 85 7.99 -4.17 1.18
C PHE A 85 7.72 -4.12 -0.33
N ARG A 86 7.84 -5.27 -0.99
CA ARG A 86 7.45 -5.46 -2.39
C ARG A 86 6.66 -6.74 -2.47
N TYR A 87 5.56 -6.71 -3.21
CA TYR A 87 4.79 -7.92 -3.43
C TYR A 87 5.62 -8.92 -4.26
N PRO A 88 5.63 -10.22 -3.89
CA PRO A 88 6.17 -11.26 -4.74
C PRO A 88 5.43 -11.30 -6.07
N MET A 89 6.16 -11.30 -7.18
CA MET A 89 5.61 -11.38 -8.54
C MET A 89 6.25 -12.57 -9.26
N THR A 90 5.44 -13.59 -9.58
CA THR A 90 5.98 -14.84 -10.16
C THR A 90 4.93 -15.67 -10.89
N ALA A 91 5.38 -16.34 -11.95
CA ALA A 91 4.60 -17.29 -12.73
C ALA A 91 4.96 -18.76 -12.46
N THR A 92 5.91 -19.03 -11.54
CA THR A 92 6.38 -20.40 -11.28
C THR A 92 5.70 -21.00 -10.04
N PRO A 93 5.39 -22.31 -10.03
CA PRO A 93 4.83 -22.97 -8.84
C PRO A 93 5.70 -22.82 -7.58
N GLU A 94 7.02 -22.84 -7.73
CA GLU A 94 7.99 -22.68 -6.64
C GLU A 94 7.94 -21.25 -6.10
N GLY A 95 7.95 -20.26 -6.98
CA GLY A 95 7.85 -18.85 -6.61
C GLY A 95 6.52 -18.56 -5.92
N VAL A 96 5.43 -19.18 -6.36
CA VAL A 96 4.12 -19.05 -5.69
C VAL A 96 4.18 -19.59 -4.27
N GLY A 97 4.85 -20.73 -4.04
CA GLY A 97 5.05 -21.26 -2.70
C GLY A 97 5.82 -20.29 -1.80
N ALA A 98 6.98 -19.81 -2.25
CA ALA A 98 7.82 -18.89 -1.50
C ALA A 98 7.11 -17.56 -1.19
N GLY A 99 6.42 -16.98 -2.18
CA GLY A 99 5.67 -15.74 -2.00
C GLY A 99 4.51 -15.87 -1.02
N LEU A 100 3.82 -17.02 -1.00
CA LEU A 100 2.76 -17.29 -0.02
C LEU A 100 3.33 -17.46 1.40
N GLU A 101 4.49 -18.09 1.56
CA GLU A 101 5.17 -18.25 2.85
C GLU A 101 5.59 -16.90 3.45
N GLU A 102 6.17 -16.03 2.63
CA GLU A 102 6.51 -14.66 3.01
C GLU A 102 5.26 -13.89 3.42
N LEU A 103 4.21 -13.94 2.60
CA LEU A 103 2.94 -13.26 2.86
C LEU A 103 2.26 -13.75 4.14
N SER A 104 2.27 -15.05 4.40
CA SER A 104 1.74 -15.65 5.64
C SER A 104 2.53 -15.19 6.86
N THR A 105 3.87 -15.09 6.75
CA THR A 105 4.73 -14.57 7.81
C THR A 105 4.38 -13.11 8.14
N LEU A 106 4.22 -12.27 7.12
CA LEU A 106 3.82 -10.87 7.29
C LEU A 106 2.42 -10.74 7.91
N MET A 107 1.46 -11.53 7.45
CA MET A 107 0.10 -11.49 7.98
C MET A 107 0.03 -11.99 9.43
N LYS A 108 0.82 -12.99 9.82
CA LYS A 108 0.95 -13.40 11.24
C LYS A 108 1.58 -12.30 12.10
N ARG A 109 2.61 -11.61 11.56
CA ARG A 109 3.36 -10.60 12.30
C ARG A 109 2.58 -9.29 12.50
N TYR A 110 1.92 -8.80 11.45
CA TYR A 110 1.28 -7.48 11.44
C TYR A 110 -0.25 -7.54 11.41
N GLY A 111 -0.83 -8.67 10.99
CA GLY A 111 -2.26 -8.79 10.75
C GLY A 111 -3.10 -9.12 11.98
N ARG A 112 -2.53 -9.33 13.16
CA ARG A 112 -3.26 -9.86 14.33
C ARG A 112 -4.50 -9.02 14.68
N ALA A 113 -4.33 -7.70 14.84
CA ALA A 113 -5.43 -6.80 15.19
C ALA A 113 -6.53 -6.78 14.12
N SER A 114 -6.18 -6.81 12.82
CA SER A 114 -7.16 -6.96 11.74
C SER A 114 -7.88 -8.32 11.77
N LEU A 115 -7.15 -9.42 11.99
CA LEU A 115 -7.71 -10.77 11.98
C LEU A 115 -8.62 -11.05 13.19
N ASP A 116 -8.37 -10.37 14.31
CA ASP A 116 -9.24 -10.41 15.50
C ASP A 116 -10.50 -9.55 15.35
N GLY A 117 -10.58 -8.73 14.30
CA GLY A 117 -11.76 -7.89 14.05
C GLY A 117 -11.85 -6.65 14.94
N ASP A 118 -10.73 -6.17 15.48
CA ASP A 118 -10.69 -5.06 16.44
C ASP A 118 -11.26 -3.76 15.83
N PRO A 119 -12.44 -3.28 16.30
CA PRO A 119 -13.05 -2.07 15.75
C PRO A 119 -12.18 -0.82 15.90
N GLN A 120 -11.39 -0.71 16.98
CA GLN A 120 -10.51 0.44 17.21
C GLN A 120 -9.34 0.44 16.21
N TYR A 121 -8.79 -0.74 15.92
CA TYR A 121 -7.76 -0.88 14.90
C TYR A 121 -8.27 -0.47 13.51
N TYR A 122 -9.51 -0.83 13.15
CA TYR A 122 -10.10 -0.41 11.88
C TYR A 122 -10.43 1.08 11.82
N LEU A 123 -10.84 1.71 12.93
CA LEU A 123 -10.99 3.16 13.01
C LEU A 123 -9.64 3.87 12.80
N MET A 124 -8.57 3.37 13.42
CA MET A 124 -7.21 3.88 13.21
C MET A 124 -6.78 3.75 11.74
N LEU A 125 -6.96 2.57 11.12
CA LEU A 125 -6.63 2.35 9.71
C LEU A 125 -7.38 3.30 8.77
N LYS A 126 -8.65 3.57 9.06
CA LYS A 126 -9.45 4.53 8.29
C LYS A 126 -8.86 5.94 8.35
N HIS A 127 -8.52 6.43 9.54
CA HIS A 127 -7.89 7.74 9.72
C HIS A 127 -6.50 7.83 9.09
N GLN A 128 -5.71 6.75 9.17
CA GLN A 128 -4.42 6.67 8.51
C GLN A 128 -4.57 6.74 6.99
N ARG A 129 -5.53 6.02 6.40
CA ARG A 129 -5.81 6.08 4.96
C ARG A 129 -6.17 7.49 4.49
N GLU A 130 -6.99 8.20 5.25
CA GLU A 130 -7.32 9.61 4.95
C GLU A 130 -6.07 10.49 4.97
N SER A 131 -5.16 10.26 5.91
CA SER A 131 -3.89 11.00 6.04
C SER A 131 -2.94 10.66 4.89
N TRP A 132 -2.75 9.37 4.59
CA TRP A 132 -1.90 8.91 3.49
C TRP A 132 -2.40 9.38 2.12
N SER A 133 -3.72 9.47 1.92
CA SER A 133 -4.31 10.02 0.70
C SER A 133 -3.97 11.50 0.52
N LYS A 134 -3.92 12.28 1.61
CA LYS A 134 -3.53 13.70 1.58
C LYS A 134 -2.03 13.84 1.30
N GLU A 135 -1.20 13.07 2.02
CA GLU A 135 0.25 13.02 1.79
C GLU A 135 0.58 12.69 0.34
N TYR A 136 -0.03 11.63 -0.21
CA TYR A 136 0.19 11.21 -1.59
C TYR A 136 -0.22 12.30 -2.60
N SER A 137 -1.36 12.94 -2.37
CA SER A 137 -1.84 14.03 -3.22
C SER A 137 -0.88 15.22 -3.20
N LEU A 138 -0.33 15.55 -2.04
CA LEU A 138 0.68 16.59 -1.87
C LEU A 138 2.01 16.23 -2.55
N GLU A 139 2.46 14.97 -2.46
CA GLU A 139 3.67 14.49 -3.15
C GLU A 139 3.53 14.54 -4.67
N VAL A 140 2.38 14.10 -5.21
CA VAL A 140 2.09 14.17 -6.64
C VAL A 140 2.09 15.62 -7.11
N LEU A 141 1.42 16.51 -6.39
CA LEU A 141 1.40 17.95 -6.67
C LEU A 141 2.83 18.52 -6.65
N ALA A 142 3.61 18.22 -5.62
CA ALA A 142 4.98 18.68 -5.49
C ALA A 142 5.86 18.17 -6.65
N ARG A 143 5.73 16.91 -7.06
CA ARG A 143 6.47 16.36 -8.20
C ARG A 143 6.16 17.09 -9.51
N GLN A 144 4.92 17.55 -9.70
CA GLN A 144 4.52 18.31 -10.88
C GLN A 144 4.97 19.77 -10.84
N LEU A 145 4.87 20.42 -9.67
CA LEU A 145 5.13 21.85 -9.52
C LEU A 145 6.60 22.18 -9.28
N ARG A 146 7.37 21.28 -8.63
CA ARG A 146 8.78 21.52 -8.27
C ARG A 146 9.67 21.90 -9.45
N PRO A 147 9.64 21.20 -10.61
CA PRO A 147 10.42 21.62 -11.77
C PRO A 147 10.05 23.01 -12.29
N GLN A 148 8.77 23.39 -12.19
CA GLN A 148 8.26 24.69 -12.63
C GLN A 148 8.69 25.81 -11.67
N ALA A 149 8.58 25.56 -10.36
CA ALA A 149 9.01 26.49 -9.31
C ALA A 149 10.53 26.75 -9.40
N ASP A 150 11.32 25.69 -9.58
CA ASP A 150 12.77 25.79 -9.78
C ASP A 150 13.13 26.58 -11.04
N LYS A 151 12.39 26.39 -12.14
CA LYS A 151 12.59 27.14 -13.38
C LYS A 151 12.28 28.62 -13.19
N ALA A 152 11.13 28.95 -12.60
CA ALA A 152 10.73 30.34 -12.31
C ALA A 152 11.77 31.04 -11.43
N PHE A 153 12.23 30.37 -10.36
CA PHE A 153 13.26 30.90 -9.48
C PHE A 153 14.58 31.19 -10.23
N ARG A 154 15.04 30.27 -11.09
CA ARG A 154 16.25 30.45 -11.91
C ARG A 154 16.11 31.60 -12.91
N GLN A 155 14.90 31.83 -13.43
CA GLN A 155 14.58 32.92 -14.34
C GLN A 155 14.35 34.26 -13.63
N LYS A 156 14.49 34.30 -12.29
CA LYS A 156 14.20 35.47 -11.44
C LYS A 156 12.74 35.92 -11.49
N ASP A 157 11.83 35.07 -11.96
CA ASP A 157 10.39 35.27 -11.81
C ASP A 157 10.00 34.88 -10.39
N TYR A 158 10.34 35.75 -9.44
CA TYR A 158 10.16 35.50 -8.02
C TYR A 158 8.68 35.44 -7.63
N ALA A 159 7.80 36.21 -8.30
CA ALA A 159 6.37 36.16 -8.07
C ALA A 159 5.81 34.77 -8.41
N LYS A 160 6.17 34.23 -9.58
CA LYS A 160 5.75 32.89 -9.97
C LYS A 160 6.39 31.80 -9.11
N ALA A 161 7.65 31.97 -8.71
CA ALA A 161 8.30 31.04 -7.79
C ALA A 161 7.60 30.97 -6.43
N VAL A 162 7.19 32.12 -5.85
CA VAL A 162 6.43 32.17 -4.60
C VAL A 162 5.09 31.46 -4.75
N GLU A 163 4.34 31.76 -5.81
CA GLU A 163 3.05 31.13 -6.10
C GLU A 163 3.18 29.60 -6.16
N LEU A 164 4.16 29.10 -6.91
CA LEU A 164 4.34 27.66 -7.11
C LEU A 164 4.82 26.95 -5.84
N TYR A 165 5.87 27.43 -5.16
CA TYR A 165 6.36 26.80 -3.92
C TYR A 165 5.32 26.84 -2.79
N SER A 166 4.45 27.85 -2.74
CA SER A 166 3.42 27.97 -1.69
C SER A 166 2.36 26.87 -1.77
N GLN A 167 2.09 26.34 -2.97
CA GLN A 167 1.08 25.29 -3.19
C GLN A 167 1.47 23.93 -2.60
N PHE A 168 2.75 23.72 -2.31
CA PHE A 168 3.26 22.48 -1.72
C PHE A 168 4.21 22.77 -0.55
N ARG A 169 3.90 23.82 0.22
CA ARG A 169 4.75 24.32 1.30
C ARG A 169 5.13 23.26 2.33
N GLU A 170 4.18 22.36 2.62
CA GLU A 170 4.32 21.31 3.64
C GLU A 170 5.36 20.23 3.26
N CYS A 171 5.79 20.13 2.00
CA CYS A 171 6.77 19.15 1.54
C CYS A 171 8.01 19.79 0.86
N LEU A 172 8.29 21.06 1.16
CA LEU A 172 9.51 21.72 0.71
C LEU A 172 10.73 21.17 1.46
N SER A 173 11.77 20.85 0.71
CA SER A 173 13.11 20.58 1.26
C SER A 173 13.72 21.85 1.85
N PRO A 174 14.75 21.74 2.73
CA PRO A 174 15.43 22.91 3.30
C PRO A 174 15.97 23.88 2.24
N ALA A 175 16.44 23.36 1.11
CA ALA A 175 16.91 24.17 -0.01
C ALA A 175 15.77 24.96 -0.68
N GLU A 176 14.60 24.35 -0.83
CA GLU A 176 13.42 24.98 -1.41
C GLU A 176 12.79 26.01 -0.47
N ILE A 177 12.79 25.76 0.84
CA ILE A 177 12.39 26.75 1.85
C ILE A 177 13.27 28.01 1.74
N LYS A 178 14.58 27.83 1.55
CA LYS A 178 15.51 28.95 1.35
C LYS A 178 15.22 29.71 0.05
N LYS A 179 14.97 29.00 -1.06
CA LYS A 179 14.57 29.62 -2.34
C LYS A 179 13.27 30.41 -2.20
N LEU A 180 12.24 29.83 -1.56
CA LEU A 180 10.98 30.52 -1.30
C LEU A 180 11.20 31.80 -0.49
N SER A 181 12.01 31.74 0.57
CA SER A 181 12.32 32.91 1.41
C SER A 181 12.97 34.03 0.60
N ILE A 182 13.98 33.70 -0.22
CA ILE A 182 14.63 34.67 -1.12
C ILE A 182 13.63 35.26 -2.11
N ALA A 183 12.77 34.43 -2.71
CA ALA A 183 11.77 34.90 -3.67
C ALA A 183 10.76 35.86 -3.02
N VAL A 184 10.30 35.57 -1.79
CA VAL A 184 9.42 36.44 -1.02
C VAL A 184 10.08 37.79 -0.72
N GLU A 185 11.34 37.81 -0.31
CA GLU A 185 12.09 39.05 -0.06
C GLU A 185 12.23 39.89 -1.33
N ARG A 186 12.52 39.25 -2.47
CA ARG A 186 12.70 39.90 -3.78
C ARG A 186 11.40 40.39 -4.42
N CYS A 187 10.23 39.94 -3.95
CA CYS A 187 8.93 40.49 -4.34
C CYS A 187 8.51 41.71 -3.50
N LYS A 188 9.14 41.94 -2.34
CA LYS A 188 8.81 43.04 -1.43
C LYS A 188 9.65 44.31 -1.64
N GLY A 189 10.74 44.23 -2.40
CA GLY A 189 11.58 45.35 -2.79
C GLY A 189 11.45 45.65 -4.28
#